data_AF-A0A831VTZ5-F1
#
_entry.id   AF-A0A831VTZ5-F1
#
_cell.length_a   1.000
_cell.length_b   1.000
_cell.length_c   1.000
_cell.angle_alpha   90.00
_cell.angle_beta   90.00
_cell.angle_gamma   90.00
#
_symmetry.space_group_name_H-M   'P 1'
#
loop_
_entity.id
_entity.type
_entity.pdbx_description
1 polymer ?
#
loop_
_entity_poly.entity_id
_entity_poly.type
_entity_poly.pdbx_seq_one_letter_code
_entity_poly.pdbx_strand_id
1 'polypeptide(L)'
;MSYILRVVIILFSSLFFFVNCSTDKDKMTAENTAADILQGIKQVANIEVSGAENAYTFQVTIESPDTGCDQYADWWEVVDLEGNLVFRRILDHSHVTEQPFTRVGENVEISEDQEVYIRMHMNNSGYAVKAQTGSVAKGFRPKELEADFAKNLEKLEPLPEACAF
;
A
#
# COMPACT_ATOMS: atom_id res chain seq x y z
N MET A 1 -37.79 72.76 -29.60
CA MET A 1 -38.46 71.64 -28.91
C MET A 1 -37.42 70.53 -28.83
N SER A 2 -36.40 70.58 -27.96
CA SER A 2 -36.44 70.39 -26.48
C SER A 2 -37.11 69.05 -26.15
N TYR A 3 -36.54 68.05 -25.48
CA TYR A 3 -35.84 67.99 -24.19
C TYR A 3 -35.01 66.67 -24.11
N ILE A 4 -33.73 66.65 -23.69
CA ILE A 4 -33.19 66.52 -22.30
C ILE A 4 -33.53 65.21 -21.57
N LEU A 5 -32.49 64.36 -21.42
CA LEU A 5 -31.98 63.70 -20.21
C LEU A 5 -32.98 63.15 -19.18
N ARG A 6 -32.87 61.84 -18.87
CA ARG A 6 -32.89 61.35 -17.48
C ARG A 6 -32.29 59.95 -17.35
N VAL A 7 -31.19 59.94 -16.60
CA VAL A 7 -30.49 58.82 -15.98
C VAL A 7 -31.43 58.12 -15.00
N VAL A 8 -31.50 56.79 -15.03
CA VAL A 8 -31.94 55.96 -13.90
C VAL A 8 -30.90 54.86 -13.71
N ILE A 9 -30.01 55.10 -12.76
CA ILE A 9 -29.10 54.12 -12.19
C ILE A 9 -29.94 53.21 -11.29
N ILE A 10 -30.06 51.93 -11.61
CA ILE A 10 -30.53 50.90 -10.67
C ILE A 10 -29.31 50.09 -10.27
N LEU A 11 -28.75 50.46 -9.12
CA LEU A 11 -27.84 49.64 -8.34
C LEU A 11 -28.66 48.46 -7.77
N PHE A 12 -28.45 47.26 -8.31
CA PHE A 12 -28.88 46.03 -7.65
C PHE A 12 -27.64 45.19 -7.34
N SER A 13 -27.08 45.45 -6.17
CA SER A 13 -26.19 44.56 -5.45
C SER A 13 -26.90 43.23 -5.23
N SER A 14 -26.48 42.18 -5.93
CA SER A 14 -26.77 40.80 -5.53
C SER A 14 -25.47 40.02 -5.48
N LEU A 15 -25.07 39.82 -4.24
CA LEU A 15 -24.09 38.88 -3.73
C LEU A 15 -24.56 37.43 -4.03
N PHE A 16 -23.61 36.48 -4.06
CA PHE A 16 -23.79 35.01 -4.20
C PHE A 16 -24.12 34.52 -5.63
N PHE A 17 -23.40 33.59 -6.25
CA PHE A 17 -22.76 32.36 -5.75
C PHE A 17 -21.45 32.06 -6.51
N PHE A 18 -20.33 31.95 -5.80
CA PHE A 18 -19.18 31.16 -6.25
C PHE A 18 -19.41 29.72 -5.78
N VAL A 19 -19.80 28.81 -6.68
CA VAL A 19 -19.84 27.37 -6.40
C VAL A 19 -19.56 26.60 -7.69
N ASN A 20 -18.32 26.12 -7.86
CA ASN A 20 -17.96 24.71 -7.64
C ASN A 20 -16.48 24.53 -8.01
N CYS A 21 -15.62 24.23 -7.03
CA CYS A 21 -15.40 22.92 -6.42
C CYS A 21 -14.53 22.05 -7.33
N SER A 22 -13.22 22.21 -7.16
CA SER A 22 -12.22 21.25 -7.62
C SER A 22 -11.35 20.92 -6.41
N THR A 23 -11.62 19.76 -5.82
CA THR A 23 -10.63 18.76 -5.38
C THR A 23 -11.42 17.63 -4.72
N ASP A 24 -11.80 16.65 -5.54
CA ASP A 24 -12.27 15.35 -5.07
C ASP A 24 -11.01 14.48 -4.88
N LYS A 25 -10.35 14.62 -3.72
CA LYS A 25 -9.23 13.75 -3.31
C LYS A 25 -9.54 12.95 -2.04
N ASP A 26 -10.63 13.29 -1.35
CA ASP A 26 -10.98 12.68 -0.06
C ASP A 26 -11.92 11.48 -0.18
N LYS A 27 -12.41 11.15 -1.39
CA LYS A 27 -13.36 10.06 -1.59
C LYS A 27 -12.71 8.69 -1.79
N MET A 28 -11.46 8.61 -2.23
CA MET A 28 -10.76 7.34 -2.48
C MET A 28 -10.33 6.62 -1.20
N THR A 29 -10.10 7.33 -0.10
CA THR A 29 -9.70 6.73 1.19
C THR A 29 -10.88 6.15 1.97
N ALA A 30 -12.04 6.82 1.94
CA ALA A 30 -13.22 6.38 2.69
C ALA A 30 -13.87 5.09 2.11
N GLU A 31 -13.92 4.94 0.78
CA GLU A 31 -14.47 3.73 0.14
C GLU A 31 -13.51 2.53 0.28
N ASN A 32 -12.20 2.74 0.18
CA ASN A 32 -11.21 1.67 0.40
C ASN A 32 -11.22 1.16 1.85
N THR A 33 -11.42 2.05 2.83
CA THR A 33 -11.42 1.66 4.25
C THR A 33 -12.62 0.74 4.58
N ALA A 34 -13.80 0.99 4.03
CA ALA A 34 -14.99 0.17 4.28
C ALA A 34 -14.90 -1.22 3.63
N ALA A 35 -14.30 -1.30 2.43
CA ALA A 35 -14.05 -2.56 1.75
C ALA A 35 -12.96 -3.40 2.46
N ASP A 36 -11.86 -2.76 2.91
CA ASP A 36 -10.82 -3.43 3.71
C ASP A 36 -11.36 -3.95 5.04
N ILE A 37 -12.25 -3.22 5.71
CA ILE A 37 -12.87 -3.69 6.97
C ILE A 37 -13.70 -4.96 6.76
N LEU A 38 -14.34 -5.12 5.59
CA LEU A 38 -15.11 -6.31 5.26
C LEU A 38 -14.25 -7.49 4.81
N GLN A 39 -13.07 -7.23 4.22
CA GLN A 39 -12.13 -8.26 3.78
C GLN A 39 -11.15 -8.71 4.86
N GLY A 40 -11.08 -7.98 5.98
CA GLY A 40 -10.19 -8.27 7.10
C GLY A 40 -8.81 -7.63 6.96
N ILE A 41 -7.99 -7.73 8.01
CA ILE A 41 -6.70 -7.02 8.07
C ILE A 41 -5.69 -7.73 7.17
N LYS A 42 -5.13 -7.01 6.19
CA LYS A 42 -3.93 -7.40 5.44
C LYS A 42 -2.81 -6.39 5.65
N GLN A 43 -1.72 -6.80 6.30
CA GLN A 43 -0.59 -5.90 6.60
C GLN A 43 0.73 -6.62 6.87
N VAL A 44 1.83 -5.87 6.72
CA VAL A 44 3.12 -6.21 7.33
C VAL A 44 3.17 -5.63 8.75
N ALA A 45 2.95 -6.48 9.75
CA ALA A 45 2.77 -6.08 11.14
C ALA A 45 4.10 -5.77 11.86
N ASN A 46 5.16 -6.53 11.57
CA ASN A 46 6.48 -6.32 12.20
C ASN A 46 7.63 -6.75 11.28
N ILE A 47 8.81 -6.17 11.52
CA ILE A 47 10.05 -6.50 10.82
C ILE A 47 11.17 -6.59 11.84
N GLU A 48 11.86 -7.73 11.84
CA GLU A 48 13.14 -7.88 12.52
C GLU A 48 14.23 -8.19 11.48
N VAL A 49 15.38 -7.53 11.60
CA VAL A 49 16.50 -7.70 10.67
C VAL A 49 17.74 -8.13 11.44
N SER A 50 18.48 -9.06 10.84
CA SER A 50 19.79 -9.53 11.32
C SER A 50 20.72 -9.76 10.13
N GLY A 51 22.01 -10.00 10.40
CA GLY A 51 23.01 -10.23 9.35
C GLY A 51 23.89 -9.01 9.12
N ALA A 52 24.45 -8.91 7.92
CA ALA A 52 25.39 -7.86 7.54
C ALA A 52 24.97 -7.22 6.21
N GLU A 53 25.58 -6.08 5.91
CA GLU A 53 25.33 -5.32 4.68
C GLU A 53 25.42 -6.23 3.43
N ASN A 54 24.44 -6.11 2.53
CA ASN A 54 24.26 -6.95 1.34
C ASN A 54 24.02 -8.45 1.61
N ALA A 55 23.75 -8.86 2.86
CA ALA A 55 23.44 -10.25 3.21
C ALA A 55 22.54 -10.32 4.45
N TYR A 56 21.44 -9.56 4.43
CA TYR A 56 20.52 -9.49 5.57
C TYR A 56 19.51 -10.64 5.57
N THR A 57 19.12 -11.04 6.77
CA THR A 57 17.98 -11.91 7.04
C THR A 57 16.85 -11.08 7.62
N PHE A 58 15.72 -11.07 6.92
CA PHE A 58 14.48 -10.43 7.31
C PHE A 58 13.52 -11.46 7.88
N GLN A 59 13.02 -11.20 9.08
CA GLN A 59 11.86 -11.89 9.65
C GLN A 59 10.68 -10.95 9.53
N VAL A 60 9.74 -11.28 8.64
CA VAL A 60 8.58 -10.45 8.35
C VAL A 60 7.35 -11.08 8.96
N THR A 61 6.70 -10.36 9.88
CA THR A 61 5.43 -10.76 10.47
C THR A 61 4.29 -10.20 9.64
N ILE A 62 3.41 -11.08 9.18
CA ILE A 62 2.24 -10.78 8.35
C ILE A 62 0.98 -11.06 9.16
N GLU A 63 0.00 -10.18 9.02
CA GLU A 63 -1.37 -10.44 9.42
C GLU A 63 -2.22 -10.38 8.15
N SER A 64 -2.96 -11.45 7.88
CA SER A 64 -3.77 -11.58 6.68
C SER A 64 -5.11 -12.27 6.96
N PRO A 65 -6.16 -11.96 6.19
CA PRO A 65 -7.47 -12.55 6.36
C PRO A 65 -7.58 -13.88 5.59
N ASP A 66 -6.68 -14.79 5.92
CA ASP A 66 -6.57 -16.09 5.26
C ASP A 66 -7.83 -16.94 5.49
N THR A 67 -8.37 -17.56 4.43
CA THR A 67 -9.53 -18.48 4.49
C THR A 67 -9.27 -19.84 3.86
N GLY A 68 -7.99 -20.16 3.57
CA GLY A 68 -7.56 -21.31 2.80
C GLY A 68 -7.05 -20.90 1.43
N CYS A 69 -6.93 -21.85 0.50
CA CYS A 69 -6.37 -21.58 -0.83
C CYS A 69 -7.17 -20.56 -1.68
N ASP A 70 -8.42 -20.28 -1.32
CA ASP A 70 -9.24 -19.25 -1.98
C ASP A 70 -8.77 -17.82 -1.66
N GLN A 71 -8.18 -17.61 -0.47
CA GLN A 71 -7.66 -16.32 -0.03
C GLN A 71 -6.52 -16.52 0.96
N TYR A 72 -5.30 -16.19 0.56
CA TYR A 72 -4.14 -16.24 1.42
C TYR A 72 -3.04 -15.28 0.97
N ALA A 73 -2.14 -14.96 1.89
CA ALA A 73 -0.90 -14.27 1.59
C ALA A 73 0.04 -15.20 0.81
N ASP A 74 0.34 -14.88 -0.44
CA ASP A 74 1.13 -15.74 -1.35
C ASP A 74 2.58 -15.29 -1.51
N TRP A 75 2.91 -14.03 -1.17
CA TRP A 75 4.28 -13.61 -0.92
C TRP A 75 4.38 -12.34 -0.07
N TRP A 76 5.61 -12.09 0.40
CA TRP A 76 6.06 -10.75 0.76
C TRP A 76 7.36 -10.41 0.03
N GLU A 77 7.60 -9.11 -0.12
CA GLU A 77 8.73 -8.62 -0.91
C GLU A 77 9.37 -7.36 -0.31
N VAL A 78 10.64 -7.17 -0.67
CA VAL A 78 11.40 -5.94 -0.47
C VAL A 78 11.49 -5.24 -1.83
N VAL A 79 11.12 -3.97 -1.85
CA VAL A 79 11.09 -3.13 -3.06
C VAL A 79 11.83 -1.84 -2.75
N ASP A 80 12.63 -1.34 -3.69
CA ASP A 80 13.21 0.00 -3.54
C ASP A 80 12.15 1.11 -3.68
N LEU A 81 12.56 2.36 -3.51
CA LEU A 81 11.63 3.50 -3.56
C LEU A 81 11.14 3.79 -4.99
N GLU A 82 11.87 3.32 -5.99
CA GLU A 82 11.56 3.45 -7.42
C GLU A 82 10.59 2.35 -7.91
N GLY A 83 10.33 1.33 -7.10
CA GLY A 83 9.42 0.24 -7.43
C GLY A 83 10.09 -0.98 -8.07
N ASN A 84 11.41 -1.13 -7.96
CA ASN A 84 12.13 -2.31 -8.41
C ASN A 84 12.15 -3.38 -7.32
N LEU A 85 11.96 -4.64 -7.74
CA LEU A 85 12.03 -5.78 -6.83
C LEU A 85 13.49 -6.01 -6.39
N VAL A 86 13.71 -5.98 -5.08
CA VAL A 86 15.00 -6.32 -4.46
C VAL A 86 14.99 -7.80 -4.04
N PHE A 87 13.92 -8.23 -3.40
CA PHE A 87 13.80 -9.58 -2.86
C PHE A 87 12.33 -10.01 -2.78
N ARG A 88 12.05 -11.30 -2.96
CA ARG A 88 10.73 -11.88 -2.74
C ARG A 88 10.81 -13.21 -2.01
N ARG A 89 9.92 -13.38 -1.03
CA ARG A 89 9.66 -14.66 -0.37
C ARG A 89 8.28 -15.18 -0.74
N ILE A 90 8.26 -16.28 -1.48
CA ILE A 90 7.03 -17.03 -1.79
C ILE A 90 6.51 -17.76 -0.55
N LEU A 91 5.18 -17.76 -0.40
CA LEU A 91 4.42 -18.43 0.64
C LEU A 91 3.46 -19.42 -0.04
N ASP A 92 3.76 -20.72 0.09
CA ASP A 92 3.07 -21.75 -0.70
C ASP A 92 1.71 -22.19 -0.14
N HIS A 93 1.32 -21.78 1.06
CA HIS A 93 0.09 -22.24 1.72
C HIS A 93 -0.55 -21.17 2.60
N SER A 94 -1.79 -21.43 3.00
CA SER A 94 -2.56 -20.54 3.87
C SER A 94 -2.23 -20.74 5.35
N HIS A 95 -2.35 -19.67 6.14
CA HIS A 95 -2.00 -19.57 7.55
C HIS A 95 -3.20 -19.25 8.46
N VAL A 96 -4.41 -19.73 8.12
CA VAL A 96 -5.68 -19.42 8.83
C VAL A 96 -5.57 -19.49 10.37
N THR A 97 -4.86 -20.47 10.92
CA THR A 97 -4.77 -20.71 12.38
C THR A 97 -3.50 -20.14 13.04
N GLU A 98 -2.59 -19.54 12.27
CA GLU A 98 -1.28 -19.07 12.76
C GLU A 98 -1.23 -17.54 12.94
N GLN A 99 -2.28 -16.80 12.58
CA GLN A 99 -2.24 -15.34 12.48
C GLN A 99 -1.94 -14.63 13.82
N PRO A 100 -1.02 -13.65 13.85
CA PRO A 100 -0.10 -13.29 12.78
C PRO A 100 1.07 -14.29 12.66
N PHE A 101 1.54 -14.53 11.44
CA PHE A 101 2.62 -15.49 11.18
C PHE A 101 3.89 -14.78 10.69
N THR A 102 5.06 -15.35 10.98
CA THR A 102 6.37 -14.79 10.59
C THR A 102 7.07 -15.68 9.58
N ARG A 103 7.57 -15.10 8.50
CA ARG A 103 8.34 -15.84 7.49
C ARG A 103 9.67 -15.16 7.20
N VAL A 104 10.70 -16.00 7.11
CA VAL A 104 12.09 -15.57 6.95
C VAL A 104 12.43 -15.46 5.48
N GLY A 105 13.17 -14.40 5.14
CA GLY A 105 13.83 -14.21 3.85
C GLY A 105 15.30 -13.90 4.10
N GLU A 106 16.18 -14.64 3.43
CA GLU A 106 17.63 -14.59 3.63
C GLU A 106 18.32 -14.01 2.40
N ASN A 107 19.57 -13.56 2.58
CA ASN A 107 20.40 -12.98 1.53
C ASN A 107 19.73 -11.78 0.83
N VAL A 108 19.11 -10.89 1.61
CA VAL A 108 18.57 -9.63 1.09
C VAL A 108 19.72 -8.66 0.84
N GLU A 109 19.95 -8.34 -0.42
CA GLU A 109 21.06 -7.49 -0.89
C GLU A 109 20.67 -6.00 -0.88
N ILE A 110 20.81 -5.35 0.28
CA ILE A 110 20.66 -3.89 0.43
C ILE A 110 21.81 -3.31 1.26
N SER A 111 22.12 -2.03 1.06
CA SER A 111 23.02 -1.31 1.97
C SER A 111 22.34 -0.98 3.29
N GLU A 112 23.12 -0.73 4.35
CA GLU A 112 22.58 -0.49 5.70
C GLU A 112 21.65 0.74 5.75
N ASP A 113 21.95 1.76 4.93
CA ASP A 113 21.24 3.03 4.84
C ASP A 113 20.18 3.08 3.73
N GLN A 114 20.08 2.05 2.88
CA GLN A 114 19.12 2.03 1.78
C GLN A 114 17.68 1.95 2.32
N GLU A 115 16.88 2.96 2.00
CA GLU A 115 15.45 2.94 2.30
C GLU A 115 14.71 2.02 1.32
N VAL A 116 13.86 1.17 1.85
CA VAL A 116 13.06 0.21 1.09
C VAL A 116 11.62 0.16 1.62
N TYR A 117 10.75 -0.45 0.83
CA TYR A 117 9.41 -0.88 1.23
C TYR A 117 9.37 -2.38 1.45
N ILE A 118 8.66 -2.81 2.49
CA ILE A 118 8.31 -4.21 2.74
C ILE A 118 6.80 -4.31 2.74
N ARG A 119 6.27 -5.12 1.84
CA ARG A 119 4.84 -5.29 1.63
C ARG A 119 4.49 -6.75 1.36
N MET A 120 3.22 -7.06 1.51
CA MET A 120 2.68 -8.40 1.26
C MET A 120 1.62 -8.35 0.16
N HIS A 121 1.40 -9.49 -0.49
CA HIS A 121 0.42 -9.70 -1.53
C HIS A 121 -0.54 -10.82 -1.14
N MET A 122 -1.81 -10.66 -1.53
CA MET A 122 -2.85 -11.67 -1.38
C MET A 122 -3.15 -12.25 -2.76
N ASN A 123 -3.24 -13.58 -2.87
CA ASN A 123 -3.45 -14.30 -4.12
C ASN A 123 -4.65 -13.82 -4.97
N ASN A 124 -5.70 -13.30 -4.32
CA ASN A 124 -6.95 -12.91 -4.98
C ASN A 124 -7.25 -11.40 -4.92
N SER A 125 -6.58 -10.65 -4.05
CA SER A 125 -6.90 -9.25 -3.73
C SER A 125 -5.71 -8.30 -3.81
N GLY A 126 -4.59 -8.80 -4.33
CA GLY A 126 -3.43 -7.98 -4.67
C GLY A 126 -2.63 -7.52 -3.46
N TYR A 127 -1.81 -6.49 -3.67
CA TYR A 127 -1.00 -5.89 -2.62
C TYR A 127 -1.82 -5.29 -1.48
N ALA A 128 -1.32 -5.44 -0.26
CA ALA A 128 -1.82 -4.70 0.89
C ALA A 128 -1.39 -3.22 0.83
N VAL A 129 -2.30 -2.33 1.24
CA VAL A 129 -2.00 -0.89 1.43
C VAL A 129 -1.06 -0.70 2.62
N LYS A 130 -1.23 -1.48 3.70
CA LYS A 130 -0.44 -1.37 4.94
C LYS A 130 0.87 -2.14 4.84
N ALA A 131 1.92 -1.40 4.52
CA ALA A 131 3.29 -1.85 4.40
C ALA A 131 4.17 -1.29 5.54
N GLN A 132 5.47 -1.58 5.47
CA GLN A 132 6.48 -0.86 6.25
C GLN A 132 7.55 -0.26 5.34
N THR A 133 8.22 0.78 5.85
CA THR A 133 9.33 1.44 5.17
C THR A 133 10.45 1.78 6.15
N GLY A 134 11.68 1.81 5.66
CA GLY A 134 12.84 2.16 6.47
C GLY A 134 14.13 1.59 5.89
N SER A 135 15.19 1.65 6.68
CA SER A 135 16.50 1.04 6.39
C SER A 135 16.96 0.23 7.60
N VAL A 136 17.98 -0.61 7.44
CA VAL A 136 18.52 -1.38 8.57
C VAL A 136 19.07 -0.46 9.66
N ALA A 137 19.80 0.60 9.27
CA ALA A 137 20.38 1.58 10.19
C ALA A 137 19.32 2.33 11.03
N LYS A 138 18.15 2.62 10.45
CA LYS A 138 17.14 3.51 11.04
C LYS A 138 15.93 2.78 11.58
N GLY A 139 15.82 1.48 11.32
CA GLY A 139 14.64 0.67 11.61
C GLY A 139 13.48 0.92 10.64
N PHE A 140 12.43 0.13 10.82
CA PHE A 140 11.24 0.14 9.98
C PHE A 140 10.03 0.70 10.72
N ARG A 141 9.14 1.33 9.96
CA ARG A 141 7.91 1.93 10.47
C ARG A 141 6.74 1.72 9.51
N PRO A 142 5.49 1.75 10.01
CA PRO A 142 4.31 1.63 9.15
C PRO A 142 4.26 2.68 8.05
N LYS A 143 3.78 2.26 6.87
CA LYS A 143 3.60 3.10 5.69
C LYS A 143 2.39 2.59 4.90
N GLU A 144 1.53 3.51 4.48
CA GLU A 144 0.51 3.20 3.48
C GLU A 144 1.08 3.42 2.07
N LEU A 145 0.92 2.42 1.22
CA LEU A 145 1.26 2.43 -0.20
C LEU A 145 -0.02 2.33 -1.03
N GLU A 146 -0.05 3.02 -2.17
CA GLU A 146 -1.12 2.84 -3.13
C GLU A 146 -1.11 1.40 -3.66
N ALA A 147 -2.29 0.80 -3.84
CA ALA A 147 -2.40 -0.59 -4.28
C ALA A 147 -1.82 -0.83 -5.69
N ASP A 148 -1.64 0.21 -6.50
CA ASP A 148 -1.07 0.16 -7.84
C ASP A 148 0.42 0.52 -7.91
N PHE A 149 1.04 0.91 -6.78
CA PHE A 149 2.49 1.13 -6.71
C PHE A 149 3.23 -0.14 -7.15
N ALA A 150 4.15 -0.04 -8.11
CA ALA A 150 4.94 -1.16 -8.62
C ALA A 150 4.11 -2.43 -8.96
N LYS A 151 2.88 -2.26 -9.47
CA LYS A 151 1.96 -3.38 -9.77
C LYS A 151 2.49 -4.35 -10.81
N ASN A 152 3.40 -3.91 -11.67
CA ASN A 152 4.07 -4.77 -12.64
C ASN A 152 4.83 -5.94 -11.99
N LEU A 153 5.17 -5.84 -10.69
CA LEU A 153 5.84 -6.91 -9.95
C LEU A 153 4.98 -8.15 -9.73
N GLU A 154 3.64 -8.09 -9.84
CA GLU A 154 2.74 -9.26 -9.82
C GLU A 154 3.05 -10.27 -10.94
N LYS A 155 3.79 -9.85 -11.96
CA LYS A 155 4.15 -10.67 -13.14
C LYS A 155 5.63 -11.01 -13.20
N LEU A 156 6.42 -10.52 -12.26
CA LEU A 156 7.86 -10.74 -12.22
C LEU A 156 8.15 -11.99 -11.41
N GLU A 157 8.99 -12.88 -11.93
CA GLU A 157 9.46 -14.05 -11.20
C GLU A 157 10.34 -13.66 -9.98
N PRO A 158 10.35 -14.44 -8.90
CA PRO A 158 9.60 -15.69 -8.71
C PRO A 158 8.10 -15.44 -8.42
N LEU A 159 7.23 -16.30 -8.94
CA LEU A 159 5.80 -16.33 -8.64
C LEU A 159 5.42 -17.63 -7.91
N PRO A 160 4.38 -17.62 -7.05
CA PRO A 160 3.86 -18.83 -6.44
C PRO A 160 3.33 -19.77 -7.52
N GLU A 161 3.46 -21.07 -7.29
CA GLU A 161 2.77 -22.08 -8.08
C GLU A 161 1.31 -22.23 -7.59
N ALA A 162 0.82 -23.46 -7.47
CA ALA A 162 -0.47 -23.73 -6.84
C ALA A 162 -0.34 -23.72 -5.31
N CYS A 163 -1.43 -23.32 -4.64
CA CYS A 163 -1.55 -23.43 -3.18
C CYS A 163 -1.38 -24.89 -2.73
N ALA A 164 -0.43 -25.11 -1.82
CA ALA A 164 -0.24 -26.34 -1.08
C ALA A 164 -1.18 -26.36 0.15
N PHE A 165 -1.74 -27.54 0.45
CA PHE A 165 -2.65 -27.76 1.58
C PHE A 165 -1.90 -28.00 2.89
#